data_AF-A0A4S4K528-F1
#
_entry.id   AF-A0A4S4K528-F1
#
_cell.length_a   1.000
_cell.length_b   1.000
_cell.length_c   1.000
_cell.angle_alpha   90.00
_cell.angle_beta   90.00
_cell.angle_gamma   90.00
#
_symmetry.space_group_name_H-M   'P 1'
#
loop_
_entity.id
_entity.type
_entity.pdbx_description
1 polymer ?
#
loop_
_entity_poly.entity_id
_entity_poly.type
_entity_poly.pdbx_seq_one_letter_code
_entity_poly.pdbx_strand_id
1 'polypeptide(L)'
;MTSLWETGYIELTDLHTRLGPGPGKVMDPVKLWTGYTVENQTNKAYRQILALVSEEPSLLWLAVLGSENKPDGKDVISLVVLKENEVQGRSEVVLPQRNGRLIPSDDLLFWQAPDGEIFAVDFKIGTSSPVAKFPRFYSYASVPPQASQGNEKPSPSSLFFGLTPNGNLSVCTESEGEAGCHWILATNTNSFIVASGFLVYTTTAHIAHFAPLAALSELLSNPDSAVASGSAESLPQWETRRVERGSKIITAVPITMSLILQMPRGKFDVAFALQLQGHISEGDNVAT
;
A
#
# COMPACT_ATOMS: atom_id res chain seq x y z
N MET A 1 9.65 11.23 -8.26
CA MET A 1 9.90 11.39 -6.82
C MET A 1 9.08 12.55 -6.29
N THR A 2 8.46 12.40 -5.12
CA THR A 2 7.68 13.45 -4.46
C THR A 2 8.33 13.82 -3.13
N SER A 3 8.42 15.10 -2.85
CA SER A 3 8.87 15.65 -1.56
C SER A 3 7.76 16.52 -0.98
N LEU A 4 7.50 16.38 0.31
CA LEU A 4 6.47 17.13 1.04
C LEU A 4 7.10 17.79 2.26
N TRP A 5 6.76 19.06 2.47
CA TRP A 5 7.10 19.81 3.67
C TRP A 5 5.87 19.98 4.56
N GLU A 6 6.08 20.20 5.87
CA GLU A 6 5.01 20.39 6.84
C GLU A 6 4.05 21.54 6.48
N THR A 7 4.57 22.56 5.80
CA THR A 7 3.81 23.71 5.29
C THR A 7 2.86 23.36 4.13
N GLY A 8 2.91 22.14 3.61
CA GLY A 8 2.17 21.73 2.42
C GLY A 8 2.84 22.16 1.12
N TYR A 9 4.09 22.63 1.15
CA TYR A 9 4.88 22.76 -0.07
C TYR A 9 5.20 21.36 -0.59
N ILE A 10 5.07 21.18 -1.90
CA ILE A 10 5.29 19.93 -2.62
C ILE A 10 6.27 20.19 -3.75
N GLU A 11 7.22 19.27 -3.93
CA GLU A 11 8.10 19.22 -5.09
C GLU A 11 7.96 17.85 -5.77
N LEU A 12 7.70 17.88 -7.07
CA LEU A 12 7.66 16.72 -7.95
C LEU A 12 8.87 16.77 -8.89
N THR A 13 9.64 15.70 -8.88
CA THR A 13 10.89 15.58 -9.63
C THR A 13 10.89 14.28 -10.41
N ASP A 14 11.05 14.37 -11.73
CA ASP A 14 11.42 13.24 -12.57
C ASP A 14 12.88 12.92 -12.30
N LEU A 15 13.22 11.66 -12.07
CA LEU A 15 14.60 11.29 -11.77
C LEU A 15 15.43 11.07 -13.03
N HIS A 16 14.80 10.87 -14.19
CA HIS A 16 15.44 10.43 -15.44
C HIS A 16 16.52 9.36 -15.17
N THR A 17 16.12 8.31 -14.47
CA THR A 17 17.03 7.22 -14.11
C THR A 17 17.42 6.44 -15.36
N ARG A 18 18.71 6.23 -15.55
CA ARG A 18 19.21 5.40 -16.66
C ARG A 18 18.82 3.94 -16.43
N LEU A 19 18.05 3.37 -17.34
CA LEU A 19 17.58 1.98 -17.26
C LEU A 19 18.60 0.96 -17.84
N GLY A 20 19.53 1.42 -18.68
CA GLY A 20 20.51 0.57 -19.36
C GLY A 20 21.94 0.64 -18.82
N PRO A 21 22.79 -0.35 -19.13
CA PRO A 21 24.22 -0.29 -18.85
C PRO A 21 24.89 0.77 -19.74
N GLY A 22 25.92 1.43 -19.22
CA GLY A 22 26.71 2.40 -20.00
C GLY A 22 27.47 3.40 -19.13
N PRO A 23 28.40 4.17 -19.73
CA PRO A 23 29.02 5.31 -19.07
C PRO A 23 28.02 6.47 -18.93
N GLY A 24 28.27 7.39 -17.99
CA GLY A 24 27.44 8.59 -17.75
C GLY A 24 26.70 8.58 -16.41
N LYS A 25 25.92 9.64 -16.15
CA LYS A 25 25.16 9.79 -14.91
C LYS A 25 24.12 8.68 -14.75
N VAL A 26 23.96 8.19 -13.52
CA VAL A 26 22.97 7.16 -13.17
C VAL A 26 21.55 7.74 -13.15
N MET A 27 21.43 9.01 -12.78
CA MET A 27 20.18 9.77 -12.72
C MET A 27 20.47 11.24 -13.06
N ASP A 28 19.51 11.92 -13.68
CA ASP A 28 19.59 13.35 -14.01
C ASP A 28 18.25 14.01 -13.63
N PRO A 29 18.03 14.29 -12.34
CA PRO A 29 16.73 14.69 -11.84
C PRO A 29 16.29 16.04 -12.40
N VAL A 30 15.07 16.09 -12.94
CA VAL A 30 14.43 17.30 -13.48
C VAL A 30 13.17 17.58 -12.69
N LYS A 31 13.08 18.81 -12.16
CA LYS A 31 11.91 19.27 -11.45
C LYS A 31 10.74 19.43 -12.43
N LEU A 32 9.67 18.68 -12.20
CA LEU A 32 8.45 18.71 -13.00
C LEU A 32 7.50 19.79 -12.52
N TRP A 33 7.28 19.86 -11.20
CA TRP A 33 6.30 20.78 -10.62
C TRP A 33 6.65 21.12 -9.18
N THR A 34 6.27 22.33 -8.77
CA THR A 34 6.27 22.74 -7.36
C THR A 34 5.04 23.56 -7.06
N GLY A 35 4.49 23.39 -5.86
CA GLY A 35 3.38 24.21 -5.41
C GLY A 35 2.97 23.87 -4.00
N TYR A 36 1.90 24.52 -3.54
CA TYR A 36 1.29 24.22 -2.25
C TYR A 36 0.07 23.33 -2.44
N THR A 37 -0.14 22.44 -1.47
CA THR A 37 -1.33 21.60 -1.35
C THR A 37 -2.61 22.45 -1.41
N VAL A 38 -2.65 23.52 -0.61
CA VAL A 38 -3.71 24.53 -0.64
C VAL A 38 -3.05 25.91 -0.56
N GLU A 39 -3.51 26.84 -1.40
CA GLU A 39 -2.97 28.19 -1.43
C GLU A 39 -3.31 28.94 -0.13
N ASN A 40 -2.30 29.61 0.46
CA ASN A 40 -2.43 30.50 1.62
C ASN A 40 -2.95 29.87 2.93
N GLN A 41 -2.88 28.55 3.11
CA GLN A 41 -3.27 27.88 4.36
C GLN A 41 -2.08 27.50 5.22
N THR A 42 -1.94 28.16 6.39
CA THR A 42 -0.95 27.83 7.44
C THR A 42 -1.57 27.09 8.63
N ASN A 43 -2.88 26.80 8.57
CA ASN A 43 -3.63 26.19 9.66
C ASN A 43 -3.59 24.67 9.67
N LYS A 44 -2.74 24.03 8.85
CA LYS A 44 -2.59 22.58 8.76
C LYS A 44 -1.11 22.21 8.82
N ALA A 45 -0.82 21.05 9.41
CA ALA A 45 0.49 20.43 9.40
C ALA A 45 0.42 19.16 8.54
N TYR A 46 1.11 19.16 7.40
CA TYR A 46 1.12 18.05 6.45
C TYR A 46 2.24 17.05 6.76
N ARG A 47 1.99 15.75 6.54
CA ARG A 47 2.91 14.68 6.97
C ARG A 47 3.05 13.47 6.06
N GLN A 48 2.11 13.23 5.14
CA GLN A 48 2.22 12.13 4.17
C GLN A 48 1.75 12.60 2.79
N ILE A 49 2.40 12.08 1.75
CA ILE A 49 2.02 12.28 0.36
C ILE A 49 2.03 10.93 -0.36
N LEU A 50 1.00 10.70 -1.17
CA LEU A 50 0.93 9.59 -2.12
C LEU A 50 0.69 10.15 -3.51
N ALA A 51 1.42 9.63 -4.48
CA ALA A 51 1.19 9.86 -5.90
C ALA A 51 0.37 8.68 -6.42
N LEU A 52 -0.89 8.93 -6.76
CA LEU A 52 -1.81 7.95 -7.34
C LEU A 52 -1.71 8.03 -8.86
N VAL A 53 -1.67 6.88 -9.50
CA VAL A 53 -1.58 6.77 -10.96
C VAL A 53 -3.01 6.77 -11.52
N SER A 54 -3.28 7.66 -12.46
CA SER A 54 -4.54 7.66 -13.19
C SER A 54 -4.43 6.80 -14.45
N GLU A 55 -5.57 6.32 -14.97
CA GLU A 55 -5.65 5.67 -16.28
C GLU A 55 -5.17 6.58 -17.41
N GLU A 56 -5.34 7.91 -17.26
CA GLU A 56 -4.79 8.90 -18.17
C GLU A 56 -3.30 9.16 -17.85
N PRO A 57 -2.35 8.82 -18.75
CA PRO A 57 -0.91 8.90 -18.45
C PRO A 57 -0.40 10.30 -18.13
N SER A 58 -1.11 11.33 -18.61
CA SER A 58 -0.78 12.74 -18.35
C SER A 58 -1.34 13.28 -17.04
N LEU A 59 -2.23 12.52 -16.37
CA LEU A 59 -2.95 12.95 -15.18
C LEU A 59 -2.32 12.33 -13.94
N LEU A 60 -1.87 13.18 -13.02
CA LEU A 60 -1.24 12.77 -11.77
C LEU A 60 -2.05 13.28 -10.58
N TRP A 61 -2.35 12.40 -9.65
CA TRP A 61 -3.13 12.70 -8.45
C TRP A 61 -2.22 12.67 -7.23
N LEU A 62 -2.07 13.80 -6.56
CA LEU A 62 -1.27 13.90 -5.34
C LEU A 62 -2.20 13.98 -4.13
N ALA A 63 -2.30 12.90 -3.37
CA ALA A 63 -3.05 12.86 -2.12
C ALA A 63 -2.13 13.22 -0.96
N VAL A 64 -2.47 14.28 -0.23
CA VAL A 64 -1.64 14.82 0.85
C VAL A 64 -2.43 14.79 2.16
N LEU A 65 -1.92 14.07 3.16
CA LEU A 65 -2.50 14.01 4.49
C LEU A 65 -1.88 15.08 5.39
N GLY A 66 -2.74 15.86 6.03
CA GLY A 66 -2.39 16.76 7.12
C GLY A 66 -3.38 16.67 8.27
N SER A 67 -3.10 17.44 9.31
CA SER A 67 -4.03 17.66 10.43
C SER A 67 -4.28 19.14 10.61
N GLU A 68 -5.48 19.52 11.00
CA GLU A 68 -5.77 20.90 11.39
C GLU A 68 -5.00 21.29 12.67
N ASN A 69 -4.43 22.49 12.68
CA ASN A 69 -3.69 23.09 13.79
C ASN A 69 -4.64 23.69 14.84
N LYS A 70 -5.60 22.88 15.30
CA LYS A 70 -6.49 23.19 16.44
C LYS A 70 -6.56 21.99 17.39
N PRO A 71 -6.93 22.17 18.68
CA PRO A 71 -6.94 21.09 19.66
C PRO A 71 -7.80 19.89 19.24
N ASP A 72 -9.03 20.15 18.76
CA ASP A 72 -9.95 19.15 18.21
C ASP A 72 -9.85 19.06 16.68
N GLY A 73 -8.64 19.30 16.17
CA GLY A 73 -8.35 19.26 14.74
C GLY A 73 -8.52 17.86 14.19
N LYS A 74 -9.20 17.73 13.06
CA LYS A 74 -9.32 16.46 12.35
C LYS A 74 -8.20 16.33 11.32
N ASP A 75 -7.97 15.10 10.87
CA ASP A 75 -7.16 14.89 9.68
C ASP A 75 -7.91 15.38 8.45
N VAL A 76 -7.14 15.89 7.48
CA VAL A 76 -7.66 16.34 6.19
C VAL A 76 -6.77 15.75 5.11
N ILE A 77 -7.40 15.17 4.10
CA ILE A 77 -6.71 14.76 2.88
C ILE A 77 -7.02 15.78 1.80
N SER A 78 -5.98 16.40 1.28
CA SER A 78 -6.09 17.31 0.15
C SER A 78 -5.59 16.59 -1.11
N LEU A 79 -6.39 16.60 -2.17
CA LEU A 79 -6.04 16.10 -3.49
C LEU A 79 -5.59 17.27 -4.37
N VAL A 80 -4.43 17.15 -4.99
CA VAL A 80 -3.97 18.05 -6.06
C VAL A 80 -3.93 17.25 -7.36
N VAL A 81 -4.72 17.68 -8.34
CA VAL A 81 -4.77 17.06 -9.67
C VAL A 81 -3.89 17.85 -10.62
N LEU A 82 -2.88 17.19 -11.18
CA LEU A 82 -1.95 17.77 -12.15
C LEU A 82 -2.18 17.15 -13.52
N LYS A 83 -2.20 17.98 -14.56
CA LYS A 83 -2.13 17.54 -15.97
C LYS A 83 -1.06 18.36 -16.66
N GLU A 84 -0.11 17.70 -17.31
CA GLU A 84 1.01 18.36 -18.00
C GLU A 84 1.78 19.34 -17.09
N ASN A 85 1.95 18.98 -15.82
CA ASN A 85 2.57 19.80 -14.77
C ASN A 85 1.80 21.08 -14.39
N GLU A 86 0.55 21.23 -14.80
CA GLU A 86 -0.34 22.30 -14.38
C GLU A 86 -1.45 21.80 -13.46
N VAL A 87 -1.82 22.60 -12.46
CA VAL A 87 -2.88 22.26 -11.51
C VAL A 87 -4.23 22.39 -12.20
N GLN A 88 -4.94 21.27 -12.32
CA GLN A 88 -6.29 21.20 -12.87
C GLN A 88 -7.37 21.41 -11.81
N GLY A 89 -7.09 21.00 -10.58
CA GLY A 89 -8.06 21.06 -9.51
C GLY A 89 -7.47 20.71 -8.15
N ARG A 90 -8.20 21.14 -7.11
CA ARG A 90 -7.91 20.80 -5.73
C ARG A 90 -9.22 20.44 -5.03
N SER A 91 -9.16 19.39 -4.22
CA SER A 91 -10.29 18.94 -3.41
C SER A 91 -9.79 18.58 -2.02
N GLU A 92 -10.66 18.66 -1.01
CA GLU A 92 -10.32 18.24 0.35
C GLU A 92 -11.41 17.34 0.92
N VAL A 93 -10.99 16.35 1.70
CA VAL A 93 -11.88 15.49 2.48
C VAL A 93 -11.44 15.56 3.94
N VAL A 94 -12.37 15.93 4.81
CA VAL A 94 -12.15 15.95 6.27
C VAL A 94 -12.45 14.56 6.81
N LEU A 95 -11.53 14.01 7.58
CA LEU A 95 -11.63 12.67 8.13
C LEU A 95 -12.25 12.68 9.53
N PRO A 96 -12.81 11.56 10.01
CA PRO A 96 -13.53 11.54 11.29
C PRO A 96 -12.66 11.84 12.52
N GLN A 97 -11.38 11.45 12.47
CA GLN A 97 -10.43 11.57 13.59
C GLN A 97 -9.09 12.20 13.13
N ARG A 98 -8.15 12.35 14.07
CA ARG A 98 -6.78 12.87 13.85
C ARG A 98 -5.74 11.76 14.05
N ASN A 99 -4.54 11.91 13.51
CA ASN A 99 -3.40 11.01 13.72
C ASN A 99 -3.57 9.63 13.06
N GLY A 100 -4.35 9.56 11.98
CA GLY A 100 -4.38 8.40 11.13
C GLY A 100 -3.23 8.38 10.12
N ARG A 101 -3.32 7.50 9.13
CA ARG A 101 -2.35 7.38 8.04
C ARG A 101 -3.01 7.01 6.72
N LEU A 102 -2.40 7.42 5.62
CA LEU A 102 -2.76 6.88 4.30
C LEU A 102 -2.32 5.42 4.18
N ILE A 103 -3.14 4.62 3.52
CA ILE A 103 -2.79 3.27 3.05
C ILE A 103 -2.71 3.35 1.52
N PRO A 104 -1.55 3.03 0.93
CA PRO A 104 -1.40 3.03 -0.51
C PRO A 104 -2.22 1.91 -1.14
N SER A 105 -2.87 2.26 -2.25
CA SER A 105 -3.55 1.38 -3.20
C SER A 105 -3.37 2.01 -4.58
N ASP A 106 -3.63 1.26 -5.65
CA ASP A 106 -3.31 1.71 -7.01
C ASP A 106 -4.19 2.89 -7.47
N ASP A 107 -5.50 2.68 -7.45
CA ASP A 107 -6.53 3.62 -7.93
C ASP A 107 -7.41 4.19 -6.79
N LEU A 108 -7.53 3.45 -5.70
CA LEU A 108 -8.27 3.85 -4.51
C LEU A 108 -7.36 4.52 -3.47
N LEU A 109 -7.98 5.34 -2.60
CA LEU A 109 -7.30 5.92 -1.45
C LEU A 109 -7.99 5.51 -0.17
N PHE A 110 -7.22 4.90 0.73
CA PHE A 110 -7.70 4.52 2.05
C PHE A 110 -6.96 5.28 3.15
N TRP A 111 -7.65 5.51 4.25
CA TRP A 111 -7.09 6.11 5.46
C TRP A 111 -7.43 5.27 6.68
N GLN A 112 -6.42 4.96 7.49
CA GLN A 112 -6.59 4.26 8.75
C GLN A 112 -6.65 5.25 9.92
N ALA A 113 -7.72 5.21 10.67
CA ALA A 113 -7.92 5.92 11.92
C ALA A 113 -7.06 5.34 13.07
N PRO A 114 -6.78 6.11 14.13
CA PRO A 114 -6.00 5.64 15.29
C PRO A 114 -6.61 4.44 16.04
N ASP A 115 -7.92 4.27 15.96
CA ASP A 115 -8.62 3.13 16.56
C ASP A 115 -8.55 1.85 15.69
N GLY A 116 -7.98 1.95 14.48
CA GLY A 116 -7.84 0.85 13.54
C GLY A 116 -8.91 0.78 12.46
N GLU A 117 -9.92 1.64 12.48
CA GLU A 117 -10.94 1.72 11.43
C GLU A 117 -10.33 2.26 10.12
N ILE A 118 -10.72 1.67 9.00
CA ILE A 118 -10.25 2.00 7.66
C ILE A 118 -11.39 2.65 6.91
N PHE A 119 -11.11 3.81 6.31
CA PHE A 119 -12.03 4.58 5.51
C PHE A 119 -11.59 4.59 4.05
N ALA A 120 -12.52 4.31 3.14
CA ALA A 120 -12.37 4.67 1.74
C ALA A 120 -12.64 6.18 1.57
N VAL A 121 -11.82 6.85 0.75
CA VAL A 121 -11.88 8.29 0.54
C VAL A 121 -12.38 8.57 -0.88
N ASP A 122 -13.52 9.24 -1.00
CA ASP A 122 -14.12 9.63 -2.27
C ASP A 122 -14.02 11.15 -2.46
N PHE A 123 -13.14 11.59 -3.35
CA PHE A 123 -12.95 13.01 -3.68
C PHE A 123 -14.03 13.60 -4.59
N LYS A 124 -14.82 12.77 -5.30
CA LYS A 124 -15.93 13.23 -6.15
C LYS A 124 -17.09 13.70 -5.29
N ILE A 125 -17.37 12.95 -4.23
CA ILE A 125 -18.44 13.26 -3.27
C ILE A 125 -17.91 14.13 -2.12
N GLY A 126 -16.60 14.10 -1.87
CA GLY A 126 -15.97 14.86 -0.78
C GLY A 126 -16.16 14.20 0.59
N THR A 127 -16.29 12.88 0.63
CA THR A 127 -16.63 12.12 1.83
C THR A 127 -15.68 10.95 2.06
N SER A 128 -15.72 10.42 3.29
CA SER A 128 -15.02 9.19 3.66
C SER A 128 -16.01 8.23 4.33
N SER A 129 -15.98 6.96 3.95
CA SER A 129 -16.86 5.92 4.51
C SER A 129 -16.05 4.78 5.11
N PRO A 130 -16.45 4.22 6.27
CA PRO A 130 -15.78 3.07 6.85
C PRO A 130 -15.95 1.85 5.94
N VAL A 131 -14.89 1.09 5.74
CA VAL A 131 -14.88 -0.13 4.89
C VAL A 131 -14.37 -1.37 5.61
N ALA A 132 -13.46 -1.20 6.57
CA ALA A 132 -12.90 -2.30 7.34
C ALA A 132 -12.40 -1.79 8.69
N LYS A 133 -12.10 -2.69 9.62
CA LYS A 133 -11.57 -2.32 10.94
C LYS A 133 -10.58 -3.33 11.46
N PHE A 134 -9.40 -2.85 11.82
CA PHE A 134 -8.46 -3.59 12.64
C PHE A 134 -8.79 -3.42 14.13
N PRO A 135 -8.40 -4.37 15.00
CA PRO A 135 -8.62 -4.24 16.45
C PRO A 135 -7.86 -3.08 17.14
N ARG A 136 -6.93 -2.44 16.41
CA ARG A 136 -6.07 -1.34 16.88
C ARG A 136 -5.42 -0.69 15.67
N PHE A 137 -4.63 0.37 15.88
CA PHE A 137 -3.75 0.91 14.85
C PHE A 137 -2.66 -0.10 14.42
N TYR A 138 -2.52 -0.31 13.11
CA TYR A 138 -1.43 -1.09 12.53
C TYR A 138 -0.42 -0.16 11.88
N SER A 139 0.84 -0.22 12.32
CA SER A 139 1.88 0.72 11.89
C SER A 139 2.32 0.54 10.44
N TYR A 140 2.15 -0.66 9.90
CA TYR A 140 2.39 -0.95 8.49
C TYR A 140 1.18 -1.71 7.93
N ALA A 141 0.68 -1.27 6.78
CA ALA A 141 -0.54 -1.79 6.18
C ALA A 141 -0.51 -1.57 4.68
N SER A 142 -1.06 -2.51 3.91
CA SER A 142 -1.05 -2.52 2.45
C SER A 142 -2.33 -3.16 1.93
N VAL A 143 -2.79 -2.70 0.78
CA VAL A 143 -3.84 -3.34 -0.01
C VAL A 143 -3.19 -3.95 -1.25
N PRO A 144 -3.61 -5.14 -1.72
CA PRO A 144 -3.21 -5.64 -3.02
C PRO A 144 -3.69 -4.75 -4.17
N PRO A 145 -2.94 -4.73 -5.29
CA PRO A 145 -3.49 -4.31 -6.57
C PRO A 145 -4.80 -5.04 -6.88
N GLN A 146 -5.85 -4.31 -7.20
CA GLN A 146 -7.05 -4.93 -7.77
C GLN A 146 -6.76 -5.24 -9.24
N ALA A 147 -6.65 -6.53 -9.58
CA ALA A 147 -6.61 -6.93 -10.98
C ALA A 147 -7.99 -6.72 -11.60
N SER A 148 -8.10 -5.82 -12.59
CA SER A 148 -9.24 -5.78 -13.50
C SER A 148 -9.19 -7.04 -14.38
N GLN A 149 -9.55 -8.20 -13.85
CA GLN A 149 -9.77 -9.39 -14.69
C GLN A 149 -10.98 -9.10 -15.59
N GLY A 150 -10.85 -9.32 -16.90
CA GLY A 150 -11.74 -8.79 -17.93
C GLY A 150 -13.22 -9.11 -17.75
N ASN A 151 -14.09 -8.20 -18.23
CA ASN A 151 -15.56 -8.23 -18.38
C ASN A 151 -16.45 -8.75 -17.23
N GLU A 152 -15.91 -9.34 -16.18
CA GLU A 152 -16.61 -9.64 -14.94
C GLU A 152 -16.33 -8.52 -13.95
N LYS A 153 -17.41 -7.93 -13.44
CA LYS A 153 -17.40 -6.81 -12.51
C LYS A 153 -16.49 -7.17 -11.31
N PRO A 154 -15.42 -6.41 -11.01
CA PRO A 154 -14.55 -6.73 -9.88
C PRO A 154 -15.39 -6.75 -8.61
N SER A 155 -15.44 -7.90 -7.93
CA SER A 155 -16.06 -7.99 -6.61
C SER A 155 -15.20 -7.20 -5.62
N PRO A 156 -15.75 -6.25 -4.87
CA PRO A 156 -15.00 -5.26 -4.08
C PRO A 156 -14.49 -5.82 -2.74
N SER A 157 -14.13 -7.11 -2.63
CA SER A 157 -13.59 -7.60 -1.37
C SER A 157 -12.10 -7.25 -1.26
N SER A 158 -11.79 -5.99 -0.93
CA SER A 158 -10.40 -5.59 -0.69
C SER A 158 -9.88 -6.29 0.57
N LEU A 159 -8.69 -6.89 0.44
CA LEU A 159 -7.93 -7.43 1.56
C LEU A 159 -7.01 -6.34 2.09
N PHE A 160 -7.12 -6.03 3.38
CA PHE A 160 -6.20 -5.13 4.06
C PHE A 160 -5.24 -5.94 4.90
N PHE A 161 -3.95 -5.87 4.58
CA PHE A 161 -2.91 -6.49 5.38
C PHE A 161 -2.36 -5.48 6.37
N GLY A 162 -2.14 -5.91 7.61
CA GLY A 162 -1.57 -5.09 8.66
C GLY A 162 -0.49 -5.85 9.41
N LEU A 163 0.63 -5.17 9.73
CA LEU A 163 1.63 -5.63 10.68
C LEU A 163 1.72 -4.71 11.89
N THR A 164 1.58 -5.30 13.07
CA THR A 164 1.82 -4.62 14.36
C THR A 164 3.32 -4.60 14.72
N PRO A 165 3.78 -3.67 15.57
CA PRO A 165 5.16 -3.65 16.05
C PRO A 165 5.63 -4.94 16.76
N ASN A 166 4.69 -5.69 17.34
CA ASN A 166 4.98 -6.95 18.03
C ASN A 166 5.12 -8.15 17.08
N GLY A 167 4.92 -7.95 15.78
CA GLY A 167 5.08 -8.98 14.76
C GLY A 167 3.82 -9.77 14.41
N ASN A 168 2.65 -9.31 14.87
CA ASN A 168 1.38 -9.88 14.41
C ASN A 168 1.04 -9.33 13.03
N LEU A 169 1.12 -10.20 12.02
CA LEU A 169 0.60 -10.00 10.69
C LEU A 169 -0.86 -10.43 10.68
N SER A 170 -1.73 -9.58 10.17
CA SER A 170 -3.15 -9.82 10.11
C SER A 170 -3.74 -9.35 8.79
N VAL A 171 -4.90 -9.90 8.47
CA VAL A 171 -5.72 -9.49 7.35
C VAL A 171 -7.10 -9.09 7.87
N CYS A 172 -7.69 -8.05 7.30
CA CYS A 172 -9.12 -7.82 7.40
C CYS A 172 -9.71 -7.64 6.01
N THR A 173 -10.98 -7.99 5.88
CA THR A 173 -11.75 -7.83 4.64
C THR A 173 -12.68 -6.64 4.75
N GLU A 174 -13.10 -6.10 3.61
CA GLU A 174 -14.25 -5.22 3.58
C GLU A 174 -15.48 -5.92 4.19
N SER A 175 -16.22 -5.21 5.02
CA SER A 175 -17.45 -5.71 5.63
C SER A 175 -18.46 -4.58 5.72
N GLU A 176 -19.67 -4.82 5.20
CA GLU A 176 -20.82 -3.94 5.40
C GLU A 176 -21.35 -4.11 6.84
N GLY A 177 -20.67 -3.55 7.86
CA GLY A 177 -21.14 -3.58 9.25
C GLY A 177 -20.07 -3.43 10.33
N GLU A 178 -20.51 -3.35 11.60
CA GLU A 178 -19.70 -3.01 12.79
C GLU A 178 -18.65 -4.06 13.21
N ALA A 179 -18.70 -5.29 12.69
CA ALA A 179 -17.74 -6.34 13.00
C ALA A 179 -16.91 -6.68 11.76
N GLY A 180 -15.95 -5.82 11.42
CA GLY A 180 -14.94 -6.16 10.41
C GLY A 180 -14.27 -7.48 10.76
N CYS A 181 -14.28 -8.44 9.84
CA CYS A 181 -13.62 -9.71 10.07
C CYS A 181 -12.10 -9.50 10.03
N HIS A 182 -11.43 -9.87 11.12
CA HIS A 182 -9.99 -9.74 11.31
C HIS A 182 -9.41 -11.12 11.63
N TRP A 183 -8.31 -11.46 10.97
CA TRP A 183 -7.62 -12.74 11.16
C TRP A 183 -6.13 -12.53 11.33
N ILE A 184 -5.54 -13.25 12.28
CA ILE A 184 -4.10 -13.27 12.48
C ILE A 184 -3.50 -14.34 11.58
N LEU A 185 -2.63 -13.92 10.65
CA LEU A 185 -1.96 -14.83 9.73
C LEU A 185 -0.66 -15.40 10.32
N ALA A 186 0.07 -14.59 11.08
CA ALA A 186 1.32 -15.00 11.74
C ALA A 186 1.63 -14.06 12.92
N THR A 187 2.28 -14.56 13.97
CA THR A 187 2.59 -13.81 15.20
C THR A 187 4.07 -13.46 15.38
N ASN A 188 4.92 -13.90 14.45
CA ASN A 188 6.37 -13.71 14.49
C ASN A 188 6.91 -13.04 13.22
N THR A 189 6.08 -12.24 12.55
CA THR A 189 6.43 -11.53 11.32
C THR A 189 7.30 -10.31 11.63
N ASN A 190 8.37 -10.09 10.87
CA ASN A 190 9.23 -8.92 11.03
C ASN A 190 9.12 -7.89 9.89
N SER A 191 8.62 -8.31 8.72
CA SER A 191 8.29 -7.47 7.57
C SER A 191 7.41 -8.25 6.59
N PHE A 192 6.62 -7.54 5.79
CA PHE A 192 5.87 -8.12 4.69
C PHE A 192 5.79 -7.16 3.49
N ILE A 193 5.49 -7.71 2.33
CA ILE A 193 5.14 -6.98 1.12
C ILE A 193 4.03 -7.74 0.37
N VAL A 194 3.19 -7.00 -0.33
CA VAL A 194 2.24 -7.58 -1.30
C VAL A 194 2.79 -7.29 -2.70
N ALA A 195 2.99 -8.32 -3.50
CA ALA A 195 3.52 -8.18 -4.86
C ALA A 195 3.12 -9.38 -5.74
N SER A 196 2.81 -9.12 -7.01
CA SER A 196 2.57 -10.14 -8.04
C SER A 196 1.55 -11.22 -7.67
N GLY A 197 0.48 -10.86 -6.96
CA GLY A 197 -0.53 -11.82 -6.52
C GLY A 197 -0.16 -12.62 -5.26
N PHE A 198 0.91 -12.24 -4.55
CA PHE A 198 1.34 -12.89 -3.31
C PHE A 198 1.43 -11.91 -2.15
N LEU A 199 1.04 -12.40 -0.96
CA LEU A 199 1.51 -11.87 0.31
C LEU A 199 2.82 -12.58 0.67
N VAL A 200 3.91 -11.82 0.68
CA VAL A 200 5.24 -12.32 1.06
C VAL A 200 5.61 -11.74 2.42
N TYR A 201 5.94 -12.59 3.38
CA TYR A 201 6.35 -12.13 4.70
C TYR A 201 7.52 -12.94 5.25
N THR A 202 8.35 -12.27 6.04
CA THR A 202 9.49 -12.89 6.72
C THR A 202 9.23 -12.97 8.21
N THR A 203 9.67 -14.06 8.83
CA THR A 203 9.51 -14.31 10.26
C THR A 203 10.82 -14.19 11.02
N THR A 204 10.73 -14.01 12.33
CA THR A 204 11.90 -14.04 13.23
C THR A 204 12.58 -15.41 13.28
N ALA A 205 11.92 -16.46 12.77
CA ALA A 205 12.48 -17.80 12.59
C ALA A 205 13.34 -17.97 11.33
N HIS A 206 13.64 -16.87 10.62
CA HIS A 206 14.53 -16.85 9.45
C HIS A 206 13.94 -17.58 8.25
N ILE A 207 12.62 -17.43 8.07
CA ILE A 207 11.86 -18.03 6.98
C ILE A 207 11.07 -16.92 6.27
N ALA A 208 11.09 -16.92 4.94
CA ALA A 208 10.17 -16.21 4.08
C ALA A 208 9.03 -17.14 3.66
N HIS A 209 7.80 -16.66 3.73
CA HIS A 209 6.58 -17.35 3.34
C HIS A 209 5.95 -16.67 2.12
N PHE A 210 5.40 -17.45 1.20
CA PHE A 210 4.80 -16.98 -0.05
C PHE A 210 3.35 -17.44 -0.13
N ALA A 211 2.42 -16.63 0.37
CA ALA A 211 0.99 -16.95 0.38
C ALA A 211 0.31 -16.35 -0.88
N PRO A 212 -0.26 -17.15 -1.79
CA PRO A 212 -1.03 -16.65 -2.92
C PRO A 212 -2.28 -15.90 -2.43
N LEU A 213 -2.51 -14.70 -2.96
CA LEU A 213 -3.66 -13.88 -2.59
C LEU A 213 -4.99 -14.52 -3.00
N ALA A 214 -5.05 -15.20 -4.15
CA ALA A 214 -6.26 -15.90 -4.60
C ALA A 214 -6.67 -16.99 -3.59
N ALA A 215 -5.73 -17.85 -3.21
CA ALA A 215 -5.98 -18.90 -2.22
C ALA A 215 -6.31 -18.35 -0.83
N LEU A 216 -5.71 -17.21 -0.45
CA LEU A 216 -6.06 -16.52 0.78
C LEU A 216 -7.46 -15.92 0.73
N SER A 217 -7.85 -15.31 -0.40
CA SER A 217 -9.18 -14.76 -0.60
C SER A 217 -10.26 -15.84 -0.51
N GLU A 218 -10.05 -16.98 -1.17
CA GLU A 218 -10.97 -18.13 -1.09
C GLU A 218 -11.12 -18.64 0.34
N LEU A 219 -10.02 -18.71 1.09
CA LEU A 219 -10.00 -19.19 2.47
C LEU A 219 -10.75 -18.26 3.43
N LEU A 220 -10.67 -16.95 3.21
CA LEU A 220 -11.32 -15.92 4.03
C LEU A 220 -12.80 -15.74 3.68
N SER A 221 -13.18 -15.97 2.43
CA SER A 221 -14.57 -15.94 1.98
C SER A 221 -15.40 -17.13 2.48
N ASN A 222 -14.75 -18.19 2.99
CA ASN A 222 -15.44 -19.37 3.51
C ASN A 222 -15.65 -19.27 5.04
N PRO A 223 -16.88 -19.03 5.52
CA PRO A 223 -17.18 -18.86 6.95
C PRO A 223 -16.96 -20.13 7.79
N ASP A 224 -16.93 -21.31 7.17
CA ASP A 224 -16.69 -22.60 7.83
C ASP A 224 -15.18 -22.96 7.91
N SER A 225 -14.32 -22.11 7.35
CA SER A 225 -12.87 -22.29 7.42
C SER A 225 -12.39 -22.11 8.86
N ALA A 226 -11.55 -23.03 9.34
CA ALA A 226 -10.97 -23.00 10.70
C ALA A 226 -10.18 -21.71 11.01
N VAL A 227 -9.89 -20.88 9.99
CA VAL A 227 -9.31 -19.54 10.14
C VAL A 227 -10.27 -18.59 10.86
N ALA A 228 -11.59 -18.76 10.74
CA ALA A 228 -12.61 -18.01 11.49
C ALA A 228 -12.50 -18.17 13.03
N SER A 229 -11.76 -19.17 13.51
CA SER A 229 -11.45 -19.34 14.94
C SER A 229 -10.27 -18.49 15.45
N GLY A 230 -9.63 -17.68 14.58
CA GLY A 230 -8.55 -16.77 14.96
C GLY A 230 -7.21 -17.45 15.24
N SER A 231 -7.05 -18.73 14.89
CA SER A 231 -5.81 -19.49 15.09
C SER A 231 -5.01 -19.63 13.78
N ALA A 232 -3.75 -19.20 13.82
CA ALA A 232 -2.79 -19.32 12.70
C ALA A 232 -2.47 -20.79 12.31
N GLU A 233 -2.85 -21.76 13.16
CA GLU A 233 -2.63 -23.20 12.98
C GLU A 233 -3.49 -23.82 11.87
N SER A 234 -4.46 -23.09 11.35
CA SER A 234 -5.39 -23.55 10.30
C SER A 234 -5.03 -23.12 8.88
N LEU A 235 -3.95 -22.35 8.71
CA LEU A 235 -3.53 -21.89 7.38
C LEU A 235 -2.87 -23.03 6.58
N PRO A 236 -3.11 -23.10 5.26
CA PRO A 236 -2.37 -24.00 4.39
C PRO A 236 -0.86 -23.80 4.52
N GLN A 237 -0.10 -24.88 4.34
CA GLN A 237 1.34 -24.79 4.29
C GLN A 237 1.77 -24.15 2.95
N TRP A 238 2.02 -22.85 2.99
CA TRP A 238 2.53 -22.10 1.85
C TRP A 238 4.00 -22.44 1.56
N GLU A 239 4.47 -22.09 0.35
CA GLU A 239 5.90 -22.22 0.02
C GLU A 239 6.73 -21.39 1.01
N THR A 240 7.87 -21.96 1.43
CA THR A 240 8.80 -21.29 2.33
C THR A 240 10.22 -21.35 1.83
N ARG A 241 11.02 -20.33 2.16
CA ARG A 241 12.46 -20.29 1.89
C ARG A 241 13.21 -19.79 3.12
N ARG A 242 14.39 -20.35 3.38
CA ARG A 242 15.27 -19.83 4.44
C ARG A 242 15.85 -18.48 4.01
N VAL A 243 15.91 -17.56 4.96
CA VAL A 243 16.56 -16.25 4.80
C VAL A 243 17.63 -16.06 5.85
N GLU A 244 18.53 -15.10 5.64
CA GLU A 244 19.50 -14.74 6.67
C GLU A 244 18.84 -14.23 7.96
N ARG A 245 19.53 -14.41 9.09
CA ARG A 245 19.02 -14.06 10.40
C ARG A 245 18.77 -12.55 10.51
N GLY A 246 17.51 -12.22 10.77
CA GLY A 246 17.06 -10.84 10.98
C GLY A 246 16.88 -10.04 9.69
N SER A 247 16.92 -10.71 8.53
CA SER A 247 16.61 -10.07 7.26
C SER A 247 15.19 -9.50 7.24
N LYS A 248 15.06 -8.30 6.68
CA LYS A 248 13.79 -7.62 6.42
C LYS A 248 13.60 -7.35 4.95
N ILE A 249 12.37 -7.43 4.49
CA ILE A 249 11.99 -7.12 3.11
C ILE A 249 12.11 -5.63 2.87
N ILE A 250 12.80 -5.26 1.78
CA ILE A 250 12.87 -3.88 1.29
C ILE A 250 11.94 -3.70 0.09
N THR A 251 12.03 -4.58 -0.89
CA THR A 251 11.19 -4.54 -2.08
C THR A 251 11.13 -5.91 -2.77
N ALA A 252 10.08 -6.13 -3.55
CA ALA A 252 9.98 -7.24 -4.49
C ALA A 252 10.23 -6.71 -5.90
N VAL A 253 10.97 -7.47 -6.70
CA VAL A 253 11.25 -7.20 -8.10
C VAL A 253 10.60 -8.31 -8.93
N PRO A 254 9.36 -8.12 -9.40
CA PRO A 254 8.62 -9.14 -10.14
C PRO A 254 9.37 -9.66 -11.37
N ILE A 255 9.96 -8.75 -12.16
CA ILE A 255 10.60 -9.09 -13.44
C ILE A 255 11.81 -10.03 -13.30
N THR A 256 12.62 -9.86 -12.24
CA THR A 256 13.76 -10.75 -11.95
C THR A 256 13.41 -11.80 -10.91
N MET A 257 12.14 -11.88 -10.52
CA MET A 257 11.66 -12.87 -9.55
C MET A 257 12.45 -12.81 -8.24
N SER A 258 12.77 -11.61 -7.77
CA SER A 258 13.74 -11.39 -6.71
C SER A 258 13.10 -10.64 -5.55
N LEU A 259 13.34 -11.10 -4.34
CA LEU A 259 13.03 -10.41 -3.10
C LEU A 259 14.31 -9.77 -2.57
N ILE A 260 14.32 -8.45 -2.47
CA ILE A 260 15.46 -7.70 -1.94
C ILE A 260 15.32 -7.61 -0.43
N LEU A 261 16.30 -8.15 0.28
CA LEU A 261 16.34 -8.23 1.73
C LEU A 261 17.47 -7.35 2.28
N GLN A 262 17.23 -6.68 3.40
CA GLN A 262 18.26 -6.01 4.17
C GLN A 262 18.62 -6.86 5.38
N MET A 263 19.89 -7.28 5.49
CA MET A 263 20.43 -7.88 6.70
C MET A 263 20.54 -6.84 7.83
N PRO A 264 20.52 -7.26 9.11
CA PRO A 264 20.71 -6.35 10.25
C PRO A 264 22.00 -5.52 10.23
N ARG A 265 23.03 -5.99 9.51
CA ARG A 265 24.34 -5.30 9.40
C ARG A 265 24.42 -4.31 8.22
N GLY A 266 23.29 -4.03 7.56
CA GLY A 266 23.22 -3.06 6.46
C GLY A 266 23.64 -3.60 5.08
N LYS A 267 24.01 -4.87 4.97
CA LYS A 267 24.26 -5.53 3.68
C LYS A 267 22.93 -5.95 3.05
N PHE A 268 22.77 -5.70 1.75
CA PHE A 268 21.64 -6.18 0.97
C PHE A 268 21.89 -7.61 0.48
N ASP A 269 20.85 -8.42 0.48
CA ASP A 269 20.83 -9.77 -0.06
C ASP A 269 19.67 -9.92 -1.04
N VAL A 270 19.83 -10.80 -2.02
CA VAL A 270 18.82 -11.05 -3.05
C VAL A 270 18.36 -12.50 -2.95
N ALA A 271 17.13 -12.69 -2.47
CA ALA A 271 16.50 -14.00 -2.45
C ALA A 271 15.66 -14.18 -3.72
N PHE A 272 16.03 -15.13 -4.57
CA PHE A 272 15.20 -15.46 -5.73
C PHE A 272 13.95 -16.24 -5.29
N ALA A 273 12.79 -15.85 -5.81
CA ALA A 273 11.49 -16.47 -5.61
C ALA A 273 10.86 -16.78 -6.97
N LEU A 274 10.99 -18.02 -7.42
CA LEU A 274 10.53 -18.53 -8.73
C LEU A 274 9.00 -18.39 -8.97
N GLN A 275 8.23 -17.86 -8.02
CA GLN A 275 6.77 -17.82 -8.08
C GLN A 275 6.19 -16.46 -8.48
N LEU A 276 7.00 -15.39 -8.59
CA LEU A 276 6.52 -14.07 -9.03
C LEU A 276 6.10 -14.02 -10.52
N GLN A 277 6.10 -15.16 -11.23
CA GLN A 277 5.81 -15.26 -12.68
C GLN A 277 4.32 -15.22 -13.04
N GLY A 278 3.43 -15.57 -12.10
CA GLY A 278 2.08 -16.05 -12.42
C GLY A 278 1.10 -15.05 -13.05
N HIS A 279 1.47 -13.78 -13.26
CA HIS A 279 0.57 -12.74 -13.78
C HIS A 279 1.07 -11.95 -14.99
N ILE A 280 2.29 -12.24 -15.49
CA ILE A 280 2.84 -11.52 -16.67
C ILE A 280 2.55 -12.27 -17.98
N SER A 281 2.11 -13.55 -17.93
CA SER A 281 1.97 -14.38 -19.14
C SER A 281 0.60 -14.39 -19.83
N GLU A 282 -0.39 -13.60 -19.39
CA GLU A 282 -1.73 -13.58 -20.03
C GLU A 282 -2.04 -12.29 -20.83
N GLY A 283 -1.13 -11.31 -20.87
CA GLY A 283 -1.36 -10.05 -21.60
C GLY A 283 -0.83 -10.01 -23.04
N ASP A 284 0.14 -10.84 -23.41
CA ASP A 284 0.82 -10.77 -24.70
C ASP A 284 0.36 -11.90 -25.63
N ASN A 285 -0.89 -11.84 -26.10
CA ASN A 285 -1.30 -12.63 -27.26
C ASN A 285 -2.44 -12.00 -28.06
N VAL A 286 -2.28 -10.73 -28.48
CA VAL A 286 -2.98 -10.19 -29.66
C VAL A 286 -2.07 -9.19 -30.37
N ALA A 287 -1.32 -9.65 -31.36
CA ALA A 287 -1.02 -8.93 -32.61
C ALA A 287 -0.05 -9.76 -33.50
N THR A 288 -0.63 -10.50 -34.44
CA THR A 288 -0.06 -10.71 -35.78
C THR A 288 -1.05 -10.20 -36.79
#